data_AF-A0A9J6A926-F1
#
_entry.id   AF-A0A9J6A926-F1
#
_cell.length_a   1.000
_cell.length_b   1.000
_cell.length_c   1.000
_cell.angle_alpha   90.00
_cell.angle_beta   90.00
_cell.angle_gamma   90.00
#
_symmetry.space_group_name_H-M   'P 1'
#
loop_
_entity.id
_entity.type
_entity.pdbx_description
1 polymer ?
#
loop_
_entity_poly.entity_id
_entity_poly.type
_entity_poly.pdbx_seq_one_letter_code
_entity_poly.pdbx_strand_id
1 'polypeptide(L)'
;MVDFMLSELGTNNIQAITTEVEGESSQISQKYTMEKVEQIADGNNMVCHKVNYPYAVHYCHVGGRTKTFMVSMIGVDGTKVKALSVCHQDTSFWTPKGLPFVVLNVKPGTTPICHFLLNDQIVIFPSKEATN
;
A
#
# COMPACT_ATOMS: atom_id res chain seq x y z
N MET A 1 -2.77 -10.36 -15.48
CA MET A 1 -2.41 -9.62 -14.26
C MET A 1 -0.90 -9.52 -14.14
N VAL A 2 -0.18 -10.65 -14.05
CA VAL A 2 1.30 -10.68 -13.98
C VAL A 2 1.96 -9.97 -15.16
N ASP A 3 1.63 -10.32 -16.41
CA ASP A 3 2.26 -9.69 -17.59
C ASP A 3 2.12 -8.17 -17.62
N PHE A 4 0.95 -7.66 -17.21
CA PHE A 4 0.70 -6.22 -17.07
C PHE A 4 1.62 -5.60 -16.00
N MET A 5 1.79 -6.25 -14.85
CA MET A 5 2.69 -5.76 -13.79
C MET A 5 4.14 -5.74 -14.24
N LEU A 6 4.60 -6.78 -14.93
CA LEU A 6 5.97 -6.85 -15.44
C LEU A 6 6.22 -5.75 -16.49
N SER A 7 5.22 -5.51 -17.35
CA SER A 7 5.26 -4.44 -18.35
C SER A 7 5.32 -3.05 -17.70
N GLU A 8 4.39 -2.74 -16.78
CA GLU A 8 4.31 -1.43 -16.12
C GLU A 8 5.54 -1.14 -15.24
N LEU A 9 6.10 -2.16 -14.59
CA LEU A 9 7.30 -2.01 -13.77
C LEU A 9 8.60 -2.13 -14.56
N GLY A 10 8.54 -2.51 -15.84
CA GLY A 10 9.70 -2.65 -16.72
C GLY A 10 10.72 -3.71 -16.27
N THR A 11 10.30 -4.70 -15.47
CA THR A 11 11.20 -5.72 -14.91
C THR A 11 10.47 -7.04 -14.72
N ASN A 12 11.22 -8.14 -14.82
CA ASN A 12 10.75 -9.47 -14.45
C ASN A 12 11.03 -9.82 -12.98
N ASN A 13 11.79 -8.99 -12.27
CA ASN A 13 12.19 -9.20 -10.89
C ASN A 13 11.33 -8.32 -9.95
N ILE A 14 10.21 -8.86 -9.50
CA ILE A 14 9.22 -8.16 -8.66
C ILE A 14 9.04 -8.86 -7.31
N GLN A 15 8.70 -8.09 -6.29
CA GLN A 15 8.20 -8.60 -5.02
C GLN A 15 6.72 -8.23 -4.89
N ALA A 16 5.93 -9.12 -4.29
CA ALA A 16 4.53 -8.90 -3.95
C ALA A 16 4.34 -9.13 -2.45
N ILE A 17 3.76 -8.16 -1.75
CA ILE A 17 3.58 -8.20 -0.30
C ILE A 17 2.20 -7.69 0.09
N THR A 18 1.70 -8.15 1.22
CA THR A 18 0.42 -7.75 1.81
C THR A 18 0.61 -7.35 3.28
N THR A 19 -0.38 -6.68 3.86
CA THR A 19 -0.42 -6.48 5.33
C THR A 19 -0.57 -7.84 6.01
N GLU A 20 0.28 -8.14 6.99
CA GLU A 20 0.22 -9.36 7.80
C GLU A 20 -0.44 -9.07 9.15
N VAL A 21 -1.39 -9.91 9.57
CA VAL A 21 -2.03 -9.85 10.88
C VAL A 21 -1.73 -11.16 11.60
N GLU A 22 -1.03 -11.08 12.73
CA GLU A 22 -0.70 -12.24 13.56
C GLU A 22 -1.85 -12.53 14.55
N GLY A 23 -2.53 -13.65 14.33
CA GLY A 23 -3.66 -14.12 15.15
C GLY A 23 -5.03 -13.77 14.57
N GLU A 24 -6.07 -14.27 15.23
CA GLU A 24 -7.46 -13.90 14.93
C GLU A 24 -7.87 -12.77 15.88
N SER A 25 -8.20 -11.59 15.33
CA SER A 25 -8.85 -10.54 16.13
C SER A 25 -10.36 -10.71 16.02
N SER A 26 -11.03 -10.81 17.16
CA SER A 26 -12.49 -10.82 17.25
C SER A 26 -13.10 -9.42 17.07
N GLN A 27 -12.28 -8.38 16.96
CA GLN A 27 -12.72 -6.99 16.84
C GLN A 27 -12.57 -6.48 15.39
N ILE A 28 -13.69 -6.04 14.83
CA ILE A 28 -13.76 -5.47 13.47
C ILE A 28 -12.97 -4.13 13.38
N SER A 29 -12.88 -3.38 14.48
CA SER A 29 -12.17 -2.11 14.55
C SER A 29 -11.59 -1.90 15.93
N GLN A 30 -10.33 -1.47 15.99
CA GLN A 30 -9.63 -1.18 17.24
C GLN A 30 -8.55 -0.11 17.05
N LYS A 31 -8.02 0.40 18.16
CA LYS A 31 -6.85 1.29 18.16
C LYS A 31 -5.57 0.47 18.08
N TYR A 32 -4.61 0.99 17.33
CA TYR A 32 -3.27 0.41 17.21
C TYR A 32 -2.22 1.43 17.65
N THR A 33 -1.15 0.93 18.26
CA THR A 33 0.07 1.68 18.54
C THR A 33 1.11 1.31 17.50
N MET A 34 1.71 2.29 16.83
CA MET A 34 2.83 2.05 15.92
C MET A 34 4.12 1.86 16.71
N GLU A 35 4.79 0.74 16.49
CA GLU A 35 6.05 0.39 17.16
C GLU A 35 7.27 0.73 16.29
N LYS A 36 7.17 0.46 14.98
CA LYS A 36 8.30 0.63 14.04
C LYS A 36 7.79 0.98 12.65
N VAL A 37 8.51 1.85 11.95
CA VAL A 37 8.26 2.22 10.55
C VAL A 37 9.52 1.98 9.74
N GLU A 38 9.44 1.16 8.71
CA GLU A 38 10.56 0.82 7.83
C GLU A 38 10.21 1.08 6.37
N GLN A 39 11.02 1.87 5.67
CA GLN A 39 10.87 2.03 4.22
C GLN A 39 11.39 0.79 3.52
N ILE A 40 10.51 0.10 2.79
CA ILE A 40 10.83 -1.14 2.08
C ILE A 40 10.97 -0.95 0.57
N ALA A 41 10.36 0.09 0.01
CA ALA A 41 10.50 0.47 -1.40
C ALA A 41 10.40 1.99 -1.62
N ASP A 42 11.12 2.49 -2.64
CA ASP A 42 11.05 3.88 -3.14
C ASP A 42 11.08 3.82 -4.67
N GLY A 43 10.08 4.42 -5.31
CA GLY A 43 9.95 4.43 -6.77
C GLY A 43 8.55 4.03 -7.22
N ASN A 44 8.49 3.43 -8.41
CA ASN A 44 7.23 2.98 -8.99
C ASN A 44 6.78 1.68 -8.32
N ASN A 45 5.51 1.63 -7.95
CA ASN A 45 4.85 0.43 -7.48
C ASN A 45 3.47 0.29 -8.16
N MET A 46 2.89 -0.90 -8.02
CA MET A 46 1.52 -1.20 -8.38
C MET A 46 0.77 -1.60 -7.12
N VAL A 47 -0.39 -1.00 -6.87
CA VAL A 47 -1.25 -1.38 -5.75
C VAL A 47 -2.48 -2.07 -6.31
N CYS A 48 -2.80 -3.25 -5.78
CA CYS A 48 -3.97 -4.03 -6.13
C CYS A 48 -4.93 -4.12 -4.95
N HIS A 49 -6.14 -3.58 -5.13
CA HIS A 49 -7.20 -3.63 -4.14
C HIS A 49 -8.18 -4.74 -4.49
N LYS A 50 -8.51 -5.61 -3.53
CA LYS A 50 -9.63 -6.53 -3.69
C LYS A 50 -10.92 -5.76 -3.92
N VAL A 51 -11.68 -6.16 -4.93
CA VAL A 51 -13.02 -5.61 -5.16
C VAL A 51 -14.05 -6.50 -4.48
N ASN A 52 -15.16 -5.91 -4.02
CA ASN A 52 -16.25 -6.67 -3.43
C ASN A 52 -17.00 -7.45 -4.53
N TYR A 53 -16.47 -8.62 -4.86
CA TYR A 53 -16.97 -9.50 -5.90
C TYR A 53 -16.87 -10.97 -5.43
N PRO A 54 -17.77 -11.88 -5.87
CA PRO A 54 -17.78 -13.26 -5.39
C PRO A 54 -16.51 -14.07 -5.72
N TYR A 55 -15.71 -13.59 -6.67
CA TYR A 55 -14.46 -14.21 -7.10
C TYR A 55 -13.27 -13.34 -6.70
N ALA A 56 -12.06 -13.93 -6.70
CA ALA A 56 -10.81 -13.26 -6.33
C ALA A 56 -10.35 -12.24 -7.41
N VAL A 57 -11.08 -11.14 -7.51
CA VAL A 57 -10.80 -10.04 -8.45
C VAL A 57 -10.14 -8.90 -7.69
N HIS A 58 -9.06 -8.38 -8.27
CA HIS A 58 -8.34 -7.22 -7.75
C HIS A 58 -8.30 -6.12 -8.81
N TYR A 59 -8.60 -4.90 -8.41
CA TYR A 59 -8.38 -3.70 -9.19
C TYR A 59 -6.98 -3.15 -8.89
N CYS A 60 -6.11 -3.14 -9.90
CA CYS A 60 -4.74 -2.67 -9.77
C CYS A 60 -4.55 -1.31 -10.42
N HIS A 61 -3.78 -0.43 -9.80
CA HIS A 61 -3.45 0.90 -10.34
C HIS A 61 -2.03 1.33 -9.97
N VAL A 62 -1.49 2.23 -10.79
CA VAL A 62 -0.27 2.99 -10.52
C VAL A 62 -0.69 4.38 -10.07
N GLY A 63 -0.27 4.76 -8.86
CA GLY A 63 -0.60 6.04 -8.27
C GLY A 63 0.54 7.06 -8.32
N GLY A 64 1.49 6.92 -9.26
CA GLY A 64 2.64 7.82 -9.43
C GLY A 64 3.88 7.31 -8.71
N ARG A 65 4.87 8.19 -8.50
CA ARG A 65 6.05 7.83 -7.70
C ARG A 65 5.62 7.63 -6.24
N THR A 66 6.03 6.52 -5.64
CA THR A 66 5.61 6.14 -4.28
C THR A 66 6.78 5.86 -3.35
N LYS A 67 6.48 5.89 -2.05
CA LYS A 67 7.27 5.23 -1.01
C LYS A 67 6.39 4.21 -0.30
N THR A 68 6.89 2.99 -0.16
CA THR A 68 6.20 1.92 0.57
C THR A 68 6.89 1.69 1.90
N PHE A 69 6.10 1.59 2.96
CA PHE A 69 6.55 1.34 4.31
C PHE A 69 5.91 0.07 4.87
N MET A 70 6.71 -0.70 5.60
CA MET A 70 6.21 -1.69 6.55
C MET A 70 6.12 -1.03 7.92
N VAL A 71 4.96 -1.12 8.56
CA VAL A 71 4.69 -0.52 9.87
C VAL A 71 4.31 -1.63 10.84
N SER A 72 5.17 -1.89 11.82
CA SER A 72 4.84 -2.79 12.93
C SER A 72 3.91 -2.07 13.89
N MET A 73 2.78 -2.69 14.21
CA MET A 73 1.75 -2.13 15.08
C MET A 73 1.22 -3.18 16.05
N ILE A 74 0.79 -2.74 17.23
CA ILE A 74 0.13 -3.57 18.24
C ILE A 74 -1.25 -3.01 18.58
N GLY A 75 -2.27 -3.86 18.47
CA GLY A 75 -3.65 -3.59 18.85
C GLY A 75 -3.82 -3.55 20.36
N VAL A 76 -4.87 -2.88 20.84
CA VAL A 76 -5.21 -2.87 22.27
C VAL A 76 -5.56 -4.26 22.81
N ASP A 77 -5.97 -5.18 21.93
CA ASP A 77 -6.20 -6.60 22.24
C ASP A 77 -4.92 -7.46 22.17
N GLY A 78 -3.77 -6.85 21.87
CA GLY A 78 -2.50 -7.53 21.71
C GLY A 78 -2.25 -8.12 20.31
N THR A 79 -3.18 -7.97 19.35
CA THR A 79 -2.97 -8.37 17.96
C THR A 79 -1.77 -7.62 17.37
N LYS A 80 -0.82 -8.34 16.78
CA LYS A 80 0.32 -7.74 16.09
C LYS A 80 0.04 -7.66 14.60
N VAL A 81 0.37 -6.52 14.01
CA VAL A 81 0.14 -6.26 12.59
C VAL A 81 1.43 -5.72 11.98
N LYS A 82 1.84 -6.27 10.85
CA LYS A 82 2.82 -5.65 9.96
C LYS A 82 2.04 -5.03 8.80
N ALA A 83 1.64 -3.77 8.98
CA ALA A 83 0.79 -3.08 8.02
C ALA A 83 1.62 -2.43 6.93
N LEU A 84 1.14 -2.55 5.70
CA LEU A 84 1.67 -1.80 4.58
C LEU A 84 1.05 -0.41 4.55
N SER A 85 1.90 0.59 4.40
CA SER A 85 1.50 1.96 4.08
C SER A 85 2.17 2.38 2.79
N VAL A 86 1.39 2.95 1.87
CA VAL A 86 1.88 3.55 0.63
C VAL A 86 1.69 5.05 0.70
N CYS A 87 2.75 5.78 0.38
CA CYS A 87 2.74 7.23 0.23
C CYS A 87 2.96 7.59 -1.24
N HIS A 88 1.95 8.18 -1.87
CA HIS A 88 2.04 8.75 -3.22
C HIS A 88 2.73 10.10 -3.14
N GLN A 89 3.93 10.19 -3.71
CA GLN A 89 4.77 11.40 -3.67
C GLN A 89 4.36 12.43 -4.72
N ASP A 90 3.92 11.96 -5.89
CA ASP A 90 3.37 12.80 -6.95
C ASP A 90 1.92 12.45 -7.19
N THR A 91 1.04 13.34 -6.75
CA THR A 91 -0.41 13.21 -6.93
C THR A 91 -0.96 14.23 -7.94
N SER A 92 -0.09 14.91 -8.69
CA SER A 92 -0.47 16.04 -9.58
C SER A 92 -1.50 15.67 -10.65
N PHE A 93 -1.47 14.42 -11.13
CA PHE A 93 -2.39 13.89 -12.14
C PHE A 93 -3.69 13.32 -11.55
N TRP A 94 -3.85 13.33 -10.23
CA TRP A 94 -5.05 12.79 -9.59
C TRP A 94 -6.23 13.77 -9.74
N THR A 95 -7.46 13.23 -9.71
CA THR A 95 -8.67 14.05 -9.80
C THR A 95 -8.79 14.99 -8.59
N PRO A 96 -8.91 16.32 -8.77
CA PRO A 96 -8.98 17.26 -7.65
C PRO A 96 -10.15 17.07 -6.69
N LYS A 97 -11.24 16.44 -7.15
CA LYS A 97 -12.41 16.10 -6.34
C LYS A 97 -12.32 14.70 -5.70
N GLY A 98 -11.15 14.04 -5.79
CA GLY A 98 -10.90 12.75 -5.17
C GLY A 98 -10.97 12.83 -3.64
N LEU A 99 -11.39 11.73 -3.00
CA LEU A 99 -11.66 11.66 -1.56
C LEU A 99 -10.50 12.20 -0.69
N PRO A 100 -9.22 11.87 -0.94
CA PRO A 100 -8.11 12.36 -0.10
C PRO A 100 -7.99 13.89 -0.09
N PHE A 101 -8.23 14.55 -1.23
CA PHE A 101 -8.10 16.01 -1.36
C PHE A 101 -9.24 16.76 -0.67
N VAL A 102 -10.44 16.18 -0.69
CA VAL A 102 -11.61 16.73 0.00
C VAL A 102 -11.46 16.57 1.52
N VAL A 103 -11.08 15.38 1.99
CA VAL A 103 -10.98 15.08 3.43
C VAL A 103 -9.81 15.82 4.08
N LEU A 104 -8.65 15.87 3.40
CA LEU A 104 -7.46 16.52 3.96
C LEU A 104 -7.39 18.02 3.64
N ASN A 105 -8.31 18.54 2.82
CA ASN A 105 -8.34 19.94 2.37
C ASN A 105 -7.00 20.39 1.73
N VAL A 106 -6.47 19.56 0.82
CA VAL A 106 -5.23 19.81 0.08
C VAL A 106 -5.45 19.61 -1.42
N LYS A 107 -4.56 20.15 -2.26
CA LYS A 107 -4.67 20.04 -3.72
C LYS A 107 -3.77 18.92 -4.27
N PRO A 108 -4.14 18.27 -5.39
CA PRO A 108 -3.24 17.39 -6.14
C PRO A 108 -1.86 18.02 -6.36
N GLY A 109 -0.79 17.23 -6.17
CA GLY A 109 0.59 17.65 -6.40
C GLY A 109 1.21 18.59 -5.35
N THR A 110 0.47 18.98 -4.31
CA THR A 110 0.98 19.91 -3.27
C THR A 110 1.57 19.20 -2.06
N THR A 111 1.07 18.02 -1.72
CA THR A 111 1.54 17.21 -0.60
C THR A 111 1.45 15.72 -0.97
N PRO A 112 2.37 14.88 -0.45
CA PRO A 112 2.20 13.44 -0.52
C PRO A 112 0.92 12.98 0.17
N ILE A 113 0.29 11.94 -0.37
CA ILE A 113 -0.89 11.29 0.21
C ILE A 113 -0.50 9.88 0.64
N CYS A 114 -0.61 9.59 1.93
CA CYS A 114 -0.30 8.29 2.50
C CYS A 114 -1.56 7.57 2.98
N HIS A 115 -1.61 6.26 2.81
CA HIS A 115 -2.65 5.43 3.42
C HIS A 115 -2.15 4.01 3.70
N PHE A 116 -2.76 3.39 4.70
CA PHE A 116 -2.59 1.97 4.97
C PHE A 116 -3.37 1.12 3.96
N LEU A 117 -2.91 -0.11 3.77
CA LEU A 117 -3.56 -1.12 2.96
C LEU A 117 -4.15 -2.20 3.85
N LEU A 118 -5.34 -2.67 3.48
CA LEU A 118 -6.00 -3.79 4.14
C LEU A 118 -5.22 -5.10 3.90
N ASN A 119 -5.47 -6.11 4.72
CA ASN A 119 -4.81 -7.42 4.65
C ASN A 119 -5.13 -8.23 3.38
N ASP A 120 -6.11 -7.80 2.59
CA ASP A 120 -6.50 -8.37 1.31
C ASP A 120 -6.05 -7.52 0.11
N GLN A 121 -5.09 -6.62 0.32
CA GLN A 121 -4.53 -5.75 -0.71
C GLN A 121 -3.03 -6.02 -0.88
N ILE A 122 -2.56 -5.86 -2.11
CA ILE A 122 -1.21 -6.27 -2.52
C ILE A 122 -0.45 -5.06 -3.03
N VAL A 123 0.79 -4.86 -2.57
CA VAL A 123 1.76 -3.96 -3.19
C VAL A 123 2.77 -4.77 -3.96
N ILE A 124 3.02 -4.37 -5.21
CA ILE A 124 4.01 -4.99 -6.07
C ILE A 124 5.02 -3.93 -6.51
N PHE A 125 6.30 -4.23 -6.36
CA PHE A 125 7.39 -3.32 -6.70
C PHE A 125 8.63 -4.09 -7.20
N PRO A 126 9.54 -3.44 -7.95
CA PRO A 126 10.80 -4.04 -8.34
C PRO A 126 11.61 -4.50 -7.12
N SER A 127 12.10 -5.73 -7.15
CA SER A 127 13.01 -6.22 -6.12
C SER A 127 14.33 -5.45 -6.20
N LYS A 128 14.91 -5.09 -5.06
CA LYS A 128 16.32 -4.65 -5.04
C LYS A 128 17.17 -5.87 -5.35
N GLU A 129 18.07 -5.79 -6.33
CA GLU A 129 19.12 -6.79 -6.45
C GLU A 129 19.90 -6.84 -5.13
N ALA A 130 20.17 -8.04 -4.63
CA ALA A 130 21.11 -8.20 -3.53
C ALA A 130 22.45 -7.67 -4.04
N THR A 131 22.87 -6.51 -3.55
CA THR A 131 24.26 -6.07 -3.70
C THR A 131 25.12 -7.07 -2.93
N ASN A 132 25.73 -8.01 -3.64
CA ASN A 132 26.84 -8.82 -3.14
C ASN A 132 28.04 -7.92 -2.80
#